data_AF-A0A0J7KJR4-F1
#
_entry.id   AF-A0A0J7KJR4-F1
#
_cell.length_a   1.000
_cell.length_b   1.000
_cell.length_c   1.000
_cell.angle_alpha   90.00
_cell.angle_beta   90.00
_cell.angle_gamma   90.00
#
_symmetry.space_group_name_H-M   'P 1'
#
loop_
_entity.id
_entity.type
_entity.pdbx_description
1 polymer ?
#
loop_
_entity_poly.entity_id
_entity_poly.type
_entity_poly.pdbx_seq_one_letter_code
_entity_poly.pdbx_strand_id
1 'polypeptide(L)'
;MWSFQIKILFRAKELMDIVDGTELLEEQGGDESKIKKWKSRDSRAQHYIVTIVDKYVVPHILICTTSREIFDALKNIYQKDGGQQKCLLL
;
A
#
# COMPACT_ATOMS: atom_id res chain seq x y z
N MET A 1 0.69 2.93 14.20
CA MET A 1 1.22 4.24 13.78
C MET A 1 1.27 4.36 12.25
N TRP A 2 2.01 3.48 11.56
CA TRP A 2 2.16 3.49 10.10
C TRP A 2 0.82 3.57 9.33
N SER A 3 -0.16 2.75 9.70
CA SER A 3 -1.43 2.63 8.96
C SER A 3 -2.30 3.88 9.05
N PHE A 4 -2.18 4.65 10.13
CA PHE A 4 -2.88 5.92 10.31
C PHE A 4 -2.27 7.01 9.41
N GLN A 5 -0.93 7.12 9.40
CA GLN A 5 -0.20 8.09 8.58
C GLN A 5 -0.46 7.86 7.09
N ILE A 6 -0.38 6.61 6.63
CA ILE A 6 -0.64 6.25 5.22
C ILE A 6 -2.09 6.57 4.84
N LYS A 7 -3.08 6.19 5.67
CA LYS A 7 -4.49 6.46 5.38
C LYS A 7 -4.81 7.96 5.29
N ILE A 8 -4.26 8.79 6.17
CA ILE A 8 -4.46 10.24 6.10
C ILE A 8 -3.85 10.81 4.81
N LEU A 9 -2.61 10.42 4.49
CA LEU A 9 -1.93 10.92 3.31
C LEU A 9 -2.67 10.52 2.03
N PHE A 10 -3.16 9.28 1.94
CA PHE A 10 -3.91 8.80 0.79
C PHE A 10 -5.28 9.45 0.64
N ARG A 11 -5.97 9.75 1.74
CA ARG A 11 -7.19 10.56 1.70
C ARG A 11 -6.92 11.97 1.20
N ALA A 12 -5.86 12.61 1.71
CA ALA A 12 -5.50 13.97 1.32
C ALA A 12 -5.01 14.09 -0.13
N LYS A 13 -4.53 13.00 -0.72
CA LYS A 13 -4.03 12.94 -2.11
C LYS A 13 -5.00 12.26 -3.07
N GLU A 14 -6.18 11.86 -2.61
CA GLU A 14 -7.18 11.14 -3.41
C GLU A 14 -6.55 9.91 -4.08
N LEU A 15 -5.87 9.06 -3.28
CA LEU A 15 -5.22 7.82 -3.72
C LEU A 15 -5.82 6.57 -3.06
N MET A 16 -6.82 6.75 -2.19
CA MET A 16 -7.37 5.66 -1.38
C MET A 16 -8.04 4.58 -2.24
N ASP A 17 -8.71 4.99 -3.30
CA ASP A 17 -9.38 4.16 -4.30
C ASP A 17 -8.42 3.22 -5.05
N ILE A 18 -7.19 3.66 -5.34
CA ILE A 18 -6.15 2.81 -5.94
C ILE A 18 -5.65 1.76 -4.95
N VAL A 19 -5.44 2.17 -3.69
CA VAL A 19 -4.81 1.35 -2.65
C VAL A 19 -5.79 0.34 -2.04
N ASP A 20 -7.05 0.71 -1.87
CA ASP A 20 -8.12 -0.20 -1.47
C ASP A 20 -8.51 -1.14 -2.63
N GLY A 21 -8.13 -0.76 -3.85
CA GLY A 21 -8.41 -1.53 -5.06
C GLY A 21 -9.86 -1.40 -5.51
N THR A 22 -10.48 -0.26 -5.18
CA THR A 22 -11.77 0.17 -5.74
C THR A 22 -11.63 0.58 -7.20
N GLU A 23 -10.47 1.13 -7.59
CA GLU A 23 -10.14 1.42 -8.99
C GLU A 23 -9.06 0.44 -9.46
N LEU A 24 -9.45 -0.52 -10.31
CA LEU A 24 -8.53 -1.50 -10.87
C LEU A 24 -7.94 -1.03 -12.20
N LEU A 25 -6.72 -1.48 -12.49
CA LEU A 25 -6.09 -1.25 -13.78
C LEU A 25 -6.89 -1.89 -14.94
N GLU A 26 -7.48 -3.06 -14.69
CA GLU A 26 -8.25 -3.84 -15.66
C GLU A 26 -9.55 -3.14 -16.09
N GLU A 27 -10.12 -2.31 -15.22
CA GLU A 27 -11.35 -1.55 -15.46
C GLU A 27 -11.13 -0.34 -16.38
N GLN A 28 -9.87 0.00 -16.70
CA GLN A 28 -9.56 1.12 -17.58
C GLN A 28 -9.81 0.83 -19.07
N GLY A 29 -10.23 -0.40 -19.41
CA GLY A 29 -10.81 -0.73 -20.72
C GLY A 29 -9.88 -0.54 -21.93
N GLY A 30 -8.56 -0.59 -21.72
CA GLY A 30 -7.57 -0.39 -22.79
C GLY A 30 -7.31 1.07 -23.18
N ASP A 31 -7.95 2.04 -22.51
CA ASP A 31 -7.68 3.46 -22.73
C ASP A 31 -6.29 3.81 -22.17
N GLU A 32 -5.31 4.03 -23.06
CA GLU A 32 -3.93 4.33 -22.70
C GLU A 32 -3.79 5.55 -21.78
N SER A 33 -4.64 6.58 -21.95
CA SER A 33 -4.61 7.79 -21.15
C SER A 33 -5.04 7.49 -19.71
N LYS A 34 -6.11 6.70 -19.56
CA LYS A 34 -6.58 6.25 -18.24
C LYS A 34 -5.59 5.31 -17.57
N ILE A 35 -5.05 4.35 -18.31
CA ILE A 35 -3.99 3.44 -17.83
C ILE A 35 -2.78 4.23 -17.33
N LYS A 36 -2.32 5.24 -18.09
CA LYS A 36 -1.18 6.08 -17.69
C LYS A 36 -1.48 6.90 -16.44
N LYS A 37 -2.69 7.46 -16.32
CA LYS A 37 -3.13 8.17 -15.11
C LYS A 37 -3.17 7.25 -13.90
N TRP A 38 -3.77 6.07 -14.05
CA TRP A 38 -3.82 5.04 -13.01
C TRP A 38 -2.41 4.67 -12.53
N LYS A 39 -1.51 4.32 -13.47
CA LYS A 39 -0.11 3.97 -13.15
C LYS A 39 0.61 5.11 -12.43
N SER A 40 0.39 6.36 -12.84
CA SER A 40 1.00 7.51 -12.16
C SER A 40 0.49 7.68 -10.73
N ARG A 41 -0.80 7.42 -10.47
CA ARG A 41 -1.38 7.49 -9.12
C ARG A 41 -0.85 6.34 -8.26
N ASP A 42 -0.80 5.13 -8.81
CA ASP A 42 -0.23 3.96 -8.14
C ASP A 42 1.24 4.19 -7.78
N SER A 43 2.09 4.66 -8.70
CA SER A 43 3.49 4.98 -8.40
C SER A 43 3.66 6.03 -7.30
N ARG A 44 2.78 7.05 -7.24
CA ARG A 44 2.79 8.03 -6.14
C ARG A 44 2.43 7.36 -4.81
N ALA A 45 1.43 6.48 -4.80
CA ALA A 45 1.04 5.74 -3.61
C ALA A 45 2.20 4.84 -3.12
N GLN A 46 2.87 4.12 -4.02
CA GLN A 46 4.05 3.31 -3.70
C GLN A 46 5.16 4.16 -3.06
N HIS A 47 5.48 5.32 -3.65
CA HIS A 47 6.51 6.22 -3.13
C HIS A 47 6.21 6.68 -1.69
N TYR A 48 4.96 7.09 -1.43
CA TYR A 48 4.55 7.51 -0.10
C TYR A 48 4.65 6.38 0.92
N ILE A 49 4.24 5.16 0.54
CA ILE A 49 4.34 4.00 1.43
C ILE A 49 5.80 3.76 1.82
N VAL A 50 6.69 3.64 0.83
CA VAL A 50 8.13 3.37 1.05
C VAL A 50 8.79 4.44 1.93
N THR A 51 8.33 5.69 1.84
CA THR A 51 8.85 6.81 2.65
C THR A 51 8.38 6.76 4.11
N ILE A 52 7.20 6.19 4.37
CA ILE A 52 6.60 6.12 5.71
C ILE A 52 7.04 4.86 6.46
N VAL A 53 7.21 3.73 5.77
CA VAL A 53 7.53 2.45 6.41
C VAL A 53 8.99 2.35 6.79
N ASP A 54 9.28 1.53 7.80
CA ASP A 54 10.65 1.26 8.22
C ASP A 54 11.45 0.54 7.14
N LYS A 55 12.76 0.85 7.09
CA LYS A 55 13.69 0.29 6.11
C LYS A 55 13.76 -1.25 6.15
N TYR A 56 13.49 -1.86 7.31
CA TYR A 56 13.45 -3.31 7.48
C TYR A 56 12.27 -3.98 6.75
N VAL A 57 11.22 -3.21 6.45
CA VAL A 57 10.00 -3.70 5.79
C VAL A 57 10.13 -3.62 4.26
N VAL A 58 11.00 -2.73 3.76
CA VAL A 58 11.25 -2.52 2.32
C VAL A 58 11.60 -3.81 1.55
N PRO A 59 12.46 -4.72 2.06
CA PRO A 59 12.74 -6.01 1.42
C PRO A 59 11.50 -6.90 1.21
N HIS A 60 10.51 -6.83 2.11
CA HIS A 60 9.31 -7.64 2.03
C HIS A 60 8.30 -7.12 1.02
N ILE A 61 8.34 -5.82 0.72
CA ILE A 61 7.43 -5.17 -0.25
C ILE A 61 8.08 -4.99 -1.63
N LEU A 62 9.38 -5.27 -1.77
CA LEU A 62 10.12 -5.19 -3.04
C LEU A 62 9.59 -6.15 -4.12
N ILE A 63 8.95 -7.24 -3.71
CA ILE A 63 8.32 -8.22 -4.62
C ILE A 63 6.92 -7.79 -5.08
N CYS A 64 6.33 -6.78 -4.44
CA CYS A 64 4.99 -6.30 -4.75
C CYS A 64 5.05 -5.34 -5.95
N THR A 65 4.06 -5.44 -6.83
CA THR A 65 4.01 -4.71 -8.10
C THR A 65 3.09 -3.50 -8.06
N THR A 66 2.10 -3.50 -7.17
CA THR A 66 1.12 -2.41 -7.00
C THR A 66 1.10 -1.88 -5.58
N SER A 67 0.68 -0.63 -5.41
CA SER A 67 0.54 -0.02 -4.08
C SER A 67 -0.46 -0.76 -3.19
N ARG A 68 -1.47 -1.41 -3.79
CA ARG A 68 -2.42 -2.30 -3.12
C ARG A 68 -1.71 -3.51 -2.51
N GLU A 69 -0.93 -4.25 -3.32
CA GLU A 69 -0.17 -5.41 -2.85
C GLU A 69 0.78 -5.03 -1.72
N ILE A 70 1.48 -3.90 -1.85
CA ILE A 70 2.35 -3.36 -0.80
C ILE A 70 1.52 -3.11 0.48
N PHE A 71 0.39 -2.43 0.37
CA PHE A 71 -0.43 -2.08 1.53
C PHE A 71 -0.99 -3.33 2.24
N ASP A 72 -1.38 -4.36 1.50
CA ASP A 72 -1.82 -5.64 2.07
C ASP A 72 -0.67 -6.45 2.68
N ALA A 73 0.52 -6.45 2.06
CA ALA A 73 1.72 -7.04 2.65
C ALA A 73 2.08 -6.37 3.98
N LEU A 74 2.00 -5.03 4.06
CA LEU A 74 2.22 -4.29 5.30
C LEU A 74 1.21 -4.66 6.38
N LYS A 75 -0.09 -4.74 6.04
CA LYS A 75 -1.10 -5.22 6.99
C LYS A 75 -0.69 -6.57 7.57
N ASN A 76 -0.27 -7.52 6.72
CA ASN A 76 0.12 -8.85 7.15
C ASN A 76 1.34 -8.82 8.09
N ILE A 77 2.42 -8.12 7.71
CA ILE A 77 3.65 -8.00 8.51
C ILE A 77 3.35 -7.43 9.90
N TYR A 78 2.69 -6.27 9.95
CA TYR A 78 2.41 -5.60 11.22
C TYR A 78 1.30 -6.28 12.05
N GLN A 79 0.37 -7.00 11.42
CA GLN A 79 -0.61 -7.81 12.14
C GLN A 79 0.03 -9.05 12.76
N LYS A 80 1.04 -9.63 12.10
CA LYS A 80 1.79 -10.79 12.60
C LYS A 80 2.69 -10.43 13.79
N ASP A 81 3.34 -9.26 13.75
CA ASP A 81 4.12 -8.73 14.89
C ASP A 81 3.24 -8.47 16.13
N GLY A 82 2.03 -7.93 15.94
CA GLY A 82 1.08 -7.72 17.04
C GLY A 82 0.52 -9.02 17.64
N GLY A 83 0.56 -10.13 16.90
CA GLY A 83 0.14 -11.46 17.36
C GLY A 83 1.20 -12.19 18.17
N GLN A 84 2.48 -12.00 17.85
CA GLN A 84 3.58 -12.68 18.55
C GLN A 84 3.83 -12.13 19.96
N GLN A 85 3.48 -10.87 20.23
CA GLN A 85 3.57 -10.30 21.59
C GLN A 85 2.55 -10.91 22.59
N LYS A 86 1.59 -11.72 22.12
CA LYS A 86 0.65 -12.45 23.00
C LYS A 86 1.15 -13.83 23.43
N CYS A 87 2.25 -14.35 22.88
CA CYS A 87 2.81 -15.65 23.25
C CYS A 87 4.01 -15.59 24.21
N LEU A 88 4.26 -14.45 24.85
CA LEU A 88 5.35 -14.27 25.82
C LEU A 88 4.86 -13.99 27.25
N LEU A 89 3.59 -14.26 27.56
CA LEU A 89 2.99 -14.07 28.88
C LEU A 89 2.24 -15.31 29.41
N LEU A 90 2.66 -16.52 29.03
CA LEU A 90 2.17 -17.77 29.64
C LEU A 90 3.31 -18.48 30.36
#